data_AF-A0A067C044-F1
#
_entry.id   AF-A0A067C044-F1
#
_cell.length_a   1.000
_cell.length_b   1.000
_cell.length_c   1.000
_cell.angle_alpha   90.00
_cell.angle_beta   90.00
_cell.angle_gamma   90.00
#
_symmetry.space_group_name_H-M   'P 1'
#
loop_
_entity.id
_entity.type
_entity.pdbx_description
1 polymer ?
#
loop_
_entity_poly.entity_id
_entity_poly.type
_entity_poly.pdbx_seq_one_letter_code
_entity_poly.pdbx_strand_id
1 'polypeptide(L)'
;MDAQCCFRGCSKPAMPQSNKCAFHRNRLCCAVSTCNNQVYARGLCVRHGGTKPCLTTGCDANARTGGYCSRHSLVNTKKQCVEAGCANIAHSRKKCVRHGGGRKCKLAECETLARIAGYCQRHSKQLLKDAVATNEIVPDAWIEDAMPMDTLDDLILDFVLISTTTGLVASGDSLYKDIA
;
A
#
# COMPACT_ATOMS: atom_id res chain seq x y z
N MET A 1 -1.73 -13.03 33.45
CA MET A 1 -2.46 -13.40 32.22
C MET A 1 -2.31 -12.24 31.27
N ASP A 2 -1.49 -12.40 30.24
CA ASP A 2 -1.19 -11.31 29.31
C ASP A 2 -2.42 -10.98 28.47
N ALA A 3 -2.90 -9.75 28.57
CA ALA A 3 -4.04 -9.29 27.77
C ALA A 3 -3.69 -9.40 26.28
N GLN A 4 -4.57 -10.02 25.48
CA GLN A 4 -4.38 -10.14 24.04
C GLN A 4 -4.95 -8.92 23.29
N CYS A 5 -4.46 -8.70 22.08
CA CYS A 5 -4.92 -7.62 21.22
C CYS A 5 -6.42 -7.71 20.88
N CYS A 6 -7.15 -6.59 20.87
CA CYS A 6 -8.59 -6.50 20.55
C CYS A 6 -8.94 -6.89 19.11
N PHE A 7 -8.00 -7.20 18.23
CA PHE A 7 -8.33 -7.50 16.83
C PHE A 7 -8.61 -8.98 16.66
N ARG A 8 -9.72 -9.31 15.98
CA ARG A 8 -10.11 -10.71 15.73
C ARG A 8 -9.00 -11.46 15.01
N GLY A 9 -8.48 -12.53 15.62
CA GLY A 9 -7.40 -13.36 15.06
C GLY A 9 -5.98 -12.82 15.29
N CYS A 10 -5.79 -11.81 16.15
CA CYS A 10 -4.47 -11.35 16.55
C CYS A 10 -4.04 -12.00 17.88
N SER A 11 -3.06 -12.90 17.83
CA SER A 11 -2.52 -13.56 19.03
C SER A 11 -1.39 -12.77 19.72
N LYS A 12 -1.08 -11.56 19.25
CA LYS A 12 0.00 -10.74 19.84
C LYS A 12 -0.45 -10.14 21.18
N PRO A 13 0.45 -10.04 22.17
CA PRO A 13 0.14 -9.42 23.45
C PRO A 13 -0.21 -7.95 23.24
N ALA A 14 -1.13 -7.46 24.06
CA ALA A 14 -1.50 -6.06 24.12
C ALA A 14 -0.40 -5.26 24.83
N MET A 15 -0.22 -4.00 24.44
CA MET A 15 0.76 -3.11 25.07
C MET A 15 0.33 -2.74 26.49
N PRO A 16 1.28 -2.38 27.38
CA PRO A 16 0.94 -1.79 28.67
C PRO A 16 0.06 -0.56 28.43
N GLN A 17 -1.12 -0.49 29.05
CA GLN A 17 -2.11 0.59 28.92
C GLN A 17 -2.96 0.62 27.63
N SER A 18 -2.88 -0.38 26.75
CA SER A 18 -3.75 -0.46 25.57
C SER A 18 -4.27 -1.86 25.32
N ASN A 19 -5.49 -1.98 24.80
CA ASN A 19 -6.03 -3.26 24.34
C ASN A 19 -5.53 -3.64 22.92
N LYS A 20 -4.37 -3.12 22.49
CA LYS A 20 -3.82 -3.30 21.15
C LYS A 20 -2.35 -3.70 21.23
N CYS A 21 -1.89 -4.51 20.28
CA CYS A 21 -0.47 -4.82 20.12
C CYS A 21 0.29 -3.69 19.41
N ALA A 22 1.63 -3.71 19.45
CA ALA A 22 2.49 -2.72 18.79
C ALA A 22 2.23 -2.58 17.28
N PHE A 23 1.82 -3.65 16.61
CA PHE A 23 1.47 -3.64 15.18
C PHE A 23 0.10 -2.97 14.89
N HIS A 24 -0.80 -3.02 15.86
CA HIS A 24 -2.15 -2.47 15.75
C HIS A 24 -2.35 -1.15 16.49
N ARG A 25 -1.28 -0.53 17.00
CA ARG A 25 -1.34 0.73 17.78
C ARG A 25 -2.12 1.84 17.07
N ASN A 26 -1.90 1.98 15.76
CA ASN A 26 -2.53 3.00 14.90
C ASN A 26 -3.82 2.52 14.21
N ARG A 27 -4.27 1.29 14.48
CA ARG A 27 -5.51 0.75 13.92
C ARG A 27 -6.64 0.91 14.92
N LEU A 28 -7.85 1.15 14.41
CA LEU A 28 -9.06 1.26 15.21
C LEU A 28 -9.89 -0.02 15.11
N CYS A 29 -10.33 -0.53 16.27
CA CYS A 29 -11.36 -1.55 16.38
C CYS A 29 -12.72 -0.86 16.08
N CYS A 30 -13.66 -1.58 15.47
CA CYS A 30 -14.99 -1.06 15.09
C CYS A 30 -15.73 -0.52 16.32
N ALA A 31 -16.47 0.57 16.17
CA ALA A 31 -17.19 1.23 17.26
C ALA A 31 -18.33 0.40 17.89
N VAL A 32 -18.73 -0.71 17.24
CA VAL A 32 -19.73 -1.64 17.78
C VAL A 32 -19.07 -2.46 18.90
N SER A 33 -19.67 -2.45 20.10
CA SER A 33 -19.09 -2.96 21.36
C SER A 33 -18.64 -4.43 21.35
N THR A 34 -19.10 -5.23 20.40
CA THR A 34 -18.77 -6.65 20.23
C THR A 34 -17.94 -6.92 18.98
N CYS A 35 -17.46 -5.87 18.30
CA CYS A 35 -16.80 -5.99 17.01
C CYS A 35 -15.32 -5.69 17.06
N ASN A 36 -14.54 -6.76 17.02
CA ASN A 36 -13.08 -6.74 16.97
C ASN A 36 -12.52 -6.58 15.55
N ASN A 37 -13.34 -6.19 14.57
CA ASN A 37 -12.89 -5.94 13.20
C ASN A 37 -12.24 -4.56 13.09
N GLN A 38 -11.31 -4.42 12.14
CA GLN A 38 -10.73 -3.12 11.84
C GLN A 38 -11.77 -2.18 11.20
N VAL A 39 -11.74 -0.92 11.63
CA VAL A 39 -12.48 0.18 10.99
C VAL A 39 -12.05 0.31 9.53
N TYR A 40 -13.04 0.42 8.65
CA TYR A 40 -12.83 0.77 7.25
C TYR A 40 -13.06 2.27 7.05
N ALA A 41 -14.20 2.80 7.49
CA ALA A 41 -14.52 4.22 7.45
C ALA A 41 -15.56 4.57 8.54
N ARG A 42 -15.64 5.84 8.95
CA ARG A 42 -16.65 6.36 9.90
C ARG A 42 -16.67 5.62 11.26
N GLY A 43 -15.52 5.11 11.70
CA GLY A 43 -15.44 4.30 12.93
C GLY A 43 -16.07 2.90 12.82
N LEU A 44 -16.49 2.47 11.63
CA LEU A 44 -17.21 1.21 11.41
C LEU A 44 -16.44 0.29 10.46
N CYS A 45 -16.54 -1.01 10.69
CA CYS A 45 -16.04 -2.02 9.77
C CYS A 45 -16.98 -2.18 8.57
N VAL A 46 -16.55 -2.91 7.53
CA VAL A 46 -17.35 -3.15 6.31
C VAL A 46 -18.74 -3.72 6.63
N ARG A 47 -18.85 -4.65 7.59
CA ARG A 47 -20.12 -5.28 7.99
C ARG A 47 -21.06 -4.35 8.76
N HIS A 48 -20.49 -3.40 9.50
CA HIS A 48 -21.25 -2.50 10.37
C HIS A 48 -21.45 -1.11 9.75
N GLY A 49 -21.39 -0.98 8.42
CA GLY A 49 -21.70 0.29 7.74
C GLY A 49 -20.49 1.15 7.37
N GLY A 50 -19.27 0.61 7.42
CA GLY A 50 -18.09 1.26 6.84
C GLY A 50 -18.20 1.45 5.33
N THR A 51 -19.03 0.64 4.65
CA THR A 51 -19.32 0.75 3.21
C THR A 51 -20.81 0.98 2.99
N LYS A 52 -21.15 1.76 1.95
CA LYS A 52 -22.55 1.91 1.52
C LYS A 52 -23.03 0.62 0.84
N PRO A 53 -24.26 0.16 1.09
CA PRO A 53 -24.86 -0.95 0.36
C PRO A 53 -25.18 -0.55 -1.08
N CYS A 54 -25.40 -1.54 -1.94
CA CYS A 54 -25.89 -1.34 -3.29
C CYS A 54 -27.27 -0.69 -3.28
N LEU A 55 -27.49 0.33 -4.11
CA LEU A 55 -28.77 1.03 -4.23
C LEU A 55 -29.90 0.17 -4.85
N THR A 56 -29.57 -1.00 -5.38
CA THR A 56 -30.54 -1.93 -5.96
C THR A 56 -31.35 -2.61 -4.86
N THR A 57 -32.68 -2.54 -4.96
CA THR A 57 -33.62 -3.17 -4.02
C THR A 57 -33.35 -4.67 -3.91
N GLY A 58 -33.17 -5.18 -2.69
CA GLY A 58 -32.89 -6.59 -2.42
C GLY A 58 -31.44 -7.03 -2.66
N CYS A 59 -30.49 -6.09 -2.78
CA CYS A 59 -29.07 -6.41 -2.94
C CYS A 59 -28.24 -6.12 -1.68
N ASP A 60 -27.75 -7.17 -1.03
CA ASP A 60 -26.89 -7.06 0.17
C ASP A 60 -25.40 -6.83 -0.15
N ALA A 61 -25.05 -6.61 -1.41
CA ALA A 61 -23.68 -6.37 -1.81
C ALA A 61 -23.26 -4.92 -1.53
N ASN A 62 -21.99 -4.71 -1.24
CA ASN A 62 -21.45 -3.37 -1.04
C ASN A 62 -21.30 -2.62 -2.37
N ALA A 63 -21.66 -1.34 -2.35
CA ALA A 63 -21.43 -0.43 -3.47
C ALA A 63 -19.93 -0.22 -3.71
N ARG A 64 -19.55 -0.11 -4.99
CA ARG A 64 -18.17 0.20 -5.40
C ARG A 64 -18.11 1.58 -6.04
N THR A 65 -18.86 1.79 -7.12
CA THR A 65 -18.86 3.03 -7.90
C THR A 65 -20.30 3.40 -8.24
N GLY A 66 -20.63 4.70 -8.10
CA GLY A 66 -21.97 5.20 -8.42
C GLY A 66 -23.10 4.66 -7.53
N GLY A 67 -22.79 4.15 -6.33
CA GLY A 67 -23.80 3.59 -5.43
C GLY A 67 -24.22 2.14 -5.74
N TYR A 68 -23.61 1.49 -6.73
CA TYR A 68 -23.95 0.12 -7.09
C TYR A 68 -22.78 -0.86 -6.87
N CYS A 69 -23.11 -2.12 -6.60
CA CYS A 69 -22.12 -3.19 -6.56
C CYS A 69 -21.61 -3.51 -7.98
N SER A 70 -20.58 -4.35 -8.10
CA SER A 70 -20.00 -4.71 -9.41
C SER A 70 -20.96 -5.43 -10.36
N ARG A 71 -22.08 -5.98 -9.85
CA ARG A 71 -23.12 -6.63 -10.66
C ARG A 71 -24.19 -5.64 -11.15
N HIS A 72 -24.44 -4.58 -10.39
CA HIS A 72 -25.49 -3.60 -10.67
C HIS A 72 -24.95 -2.25 -11.13
N SER A 73 -23.62 -2.10 -11.19
CA SER A 73 -22.99 -0.90 -11.72
C SER A 73 -23.28 -0.81 -13.22
N LEU A 74 -23.93 0.29 -13.62
CA LEU A 74 -24.19 0.63 -15.03
C LEU A 74 -22.90 0.79 -15.84
N VAL A 75 -21.81 1.16 -15.17
CA VAL A 75 -20.50 1.36 -15.80
C VAL A 75 -19.71 0.05 -15.78
N ASN A 76 -19.72 -0.68 -16.89
CA ASN A 76 -18.73 -1.72 -17.12
C ASN A 76 -17.39 -1.07 -17.54
N THR A 77 -16.50 -0.87 -16.57
CA THR A 77 -15.16 -0.31 -16.81
C THR A 77 -14.25 -1.23 -17.62
N LYS A 78 -14.62 -2.50 -17.81
CA LYS A 78 -13.80 -3.48 -18.55
C LYS A 78 -14.08 -3.37 -20.04
N LYS A 79 -13.16 -2.72 -20.77
CA LYS A 79 -13.20 -2.62 -22.23
C LYS A 79 -12.99 -4.01 -22.85
N GLN A 80 -13.74 -4.33 -23.90
CA GLN A 80 -13.53 -5.55 -24.69
C GLN A 80 -12.34 -5.38 -25.63
N CYS A 81 -11.82 -6.51 -26.10
CA CYS A 81 -10.79 -6.59 -27.12
C CYS A 81 -11.27 -5.94 -28.42
N VAL A 82 -10.42 -5.14 -29.05
CA VAL A 82 -10.72 -4.43 -30.31
C VAL A 82 -10.86 -5.35 -31.53
N GLU A 83 -10.34 -6.58 -31.46
CA GLU A 83 -10.46 -7.57 -32.53
C GLU A 83 -11.93 -8.02 -32.72
N ALA A 84 -12.37 -8.07 -33.98
CA ALA A 84 -13.74 -8.42 -34.34
C ALA A 84 -14.13 -9.81 -33.82
N GLY A 85 -15.32 -9.93 -33.21
CA GLY A 85 -15.83 -11.18 -32.63
C GLY A 85 -15.18 -11.62 -31.32
N CYS A 86 -14.28 -10.82 -30.72
CA CYS A 86 -13.62 -11.19 -29.47
C CYS A 86 -14.34 -10.64 -28.23
N ALA A 87 -15.03 -11.51 -27.48
CA ALA A 87 -15.69 -11.14 -26.23
C ALA A 87 -14.72 -10.97 -25.02
N ASN A 88 -13.42 -11.22 -25.20
CA ASN A 88 -12.46 -11.12 -24.10
C ASN A 88 -12.20 -9.69 -23.67
N ILE A 89 -11.84 -9.54 -22.40
CA ILE A 89 -11.46 -8.25 -21.82
C ILE A 89 -10.09 -7.81 -22.36
N ALA A 90 -10.02 -6.54 -22.75
CA ALA A 90 -8.78 -5.89 -23.14
C ALA A 90 -7.91 -5.59 -21.93
N HIS A 91 -6.60 -5.79 -22.10
CA HIS A 91 -5.57 -5.36 -21.17
C HIS A 91 -4.82 -4.17 -21.79
N SER A 92 -3.57 -4.37 -22.22
CA SER A 92 -2.81 -3.36 -22.93
C SER A 92 -3.22 -3.26 -24.40
N ARG A 93 -2.97 -2.11 -25.03
CA ARG A 93 -3.21 -1.88 -26.47
C ARG A 93 -4.65 -2.14 -26.93
N LYS A 94 -5.64 -2.08 -26.03
CA LYS A 94 -7.05 -2.42 -26.30
C LYS A 94 -7.26 -3.87 -26.80
N LYS A 95 -6.28 -4.78 -26.59
CA LYS A 95 -6.36 -6.20 -26.99
C LYS A 95 -6.41 -7.10 -25.77
N CYS A 96 -7.00 -8.28 -25.91
CA CYS A 96 -6.94 -9.31 -24.87
C CYS A 96 -5.59 -10.04 -24.89
N VAL A 97 -5.31 -10.85 -23.87
CA VAL A 97 -4.05 -11.61 -23.76
C VAL A 97 -3.74 -12.42 -25.03
N ARG A 98 -4.72 -13.16 -25.55
CA ARG A 98 -4.60 -13.97 -26.77
C ARG A 98 -4.35 -13.15 -28.05
N HIS A 99 -4.76 -11.90 -28.08
CA HIS A 99 -4.59 -11.01 -29.24
C HIS A 99 -3.44 -10.00 -29.01
N GLY A 100 -2.52 -10.27 -28.09
CA GLY A 100 -1.31 -9.43 -27.89
C GLY A 100 -1.47 -8.31 -26.87
N GLY A 101 -2.50 -8.36 -26.04
CA GLY A 101 -2.68 -7.47 -24.87
C GLY A 101 -1.85 -7.85 -23.65
N GLY A 102 -1.22 -9.03 -23.67
CA GLY A 102 -0.25 -9.47 -22.66
C GLY A 102 1.15 -8.95 -22.95
N ARG A 103 1.93 -8.69 -21.90
CA ARG A 103 3.36 -8.35 -22.01
C ARG A 103 4.17 -9.65 -21.96
N LYS A 104 5.17 -9.80 -22.83
CA LYS A 104 6.13 -10.92 -22.75
C LYS A 104 7.09 -10.73 -21.59
N CYS A 105 7.67 -11.83 -21.12
CA CYS A 105 8.76 -11.82 -20.16
C CYS A 105 9.95 -11.03 -20.73
N LYS A 106 10.58 -10.20 -19.90
CA LYS A 106 11.77 -9.43 -20.26
C LYS A 106 13.03 -10.28 -20.45
N LEU A 107 13.07 -11.47 -19.86
CA LEU A 107 14.21 -12.39 -20.00
C LEU A 107 14.31 -12.87 -21.45
N ALA A 108 15.51 -12.82 -22.01
CA ALA A 108 15.80 -13.29 -23.37
C ALA A 108 15.33 -14.74 -23.55
N GLU A 109 14.86 -15.09 -24.76
CA GLU A 109 14.40 -16.45 -25.09
C GLU A 109 13.18 -16.95 -24.28
N CYS A 110 12.48 -16.06 -23.57
CA CYS A 110 11.28 -16.41 -22.84
C CYS A 110 10.01 -15.86 -23.50
N GLU A 111 9.27 -16.74 -24.17
CA GLU A 111 8.00 -16.37 -24.82
C GLU A 111 6.81 -16.29 -23.86
N THR A 112 7.00 -16.72 -22.61
CA THR A 112 5.93 -16.71 -21.61
C THR A 112 5.55 -15.28 -21.20
N LEU A 113 4.31 -15.11 -20.75
CA LEU A 113 3.79 -13.80 -20.38
C LEU A 113 4.31 -13.33 -19.02
N ALA A 114 4.62 -12.05 -18.95
CA ALA A 114 5.00 -11.36 -17.72
C ALA A 114 3.80 -11.24 -16.77
N ARG A 115 4.03 -11.53 -15.49
CA ARG A 115 3.04 -11.38 -14.41
C ARG A 115 3.45 -10.32 -13.40
N ILE A 116 4.74 -10.24 -13.06
CA ILE A 116 5.26 -9.37 -11.99
C ILE A 116 6.53 -8.67 -12.52
N ALA A 117 6.59 -7.34 -12.38
CA ALA A 117 7.76 -6.52 -12.74
C ALA A 117 8.30 -6.68 -14.20
N GLY A 118 7.51 -7.25 -15.11
CA GLY A 118 7.94 -7.55 -16.47
C GLY A 118 8.51 -8.96 -16.67
N TYR A 119 8.46 -9.84 -15.66
CA TYR A 119 8.92 -11.22 -15.73
C TYR A 119 7.77 -12.21 -15.54
N CYS A 120 7.90 -13.40 -16.13
CA CYS A 120 6.96 -14.49 -15.90
C CYS A 120 7.12 -15.05 -14.48
N GLN A 121 6.17 -15.87 -14.02
CA GLN A 121 6.18 -16.40 -12.65
C GLN A 121 7.44 -17.20 -12.29
N ARG A 122 8.05 -17.87 -13.28
CA ARG A 122 9.29 -18.63 -13.11
C ARG A 122 10.48 -17.70 -12.95
N HIS A 123 10.66 -16.77 -13.90
CA HIS A 123 11.79 -15.83 -13.87
C HIS A 123 11.69 -14.77 -12.78
N SER A 124 10.48 -14.33 -12.39
CA SER A 124 10.32 -13.41 -11.26
C SER A 124 10.78 -14.02 -9.94
N LYS A 125 10.54 -15.32 -9.74
CA LYS A 125 11.02 -16.04 -8.56
C LYS A 125 12.53 -16.26 -8.61
N GLN A 126 13.07 -16.57 -9.79
CA GLN A 126 14.51 -16.77 -9.95
C GLN A 126 15.26 -15.48 -9.64
N LEU A 127 14.84 -14.34 -10.20
CA LEU A 127 15.46 -13.04 -9.90
C LEU A 127 15.37 -12.65 -8.43
N LEU A 128 14.29 -13.00 -7.73
CA LEU A 128 14.20 -12.81 -6.28
C LEU A 128 15.18 -13.71 -5.53
N LYS A 129 15.36 -14.96 -5.96
CA LYS A 129 16.36 -15.86 -5.36
C LYS A 129 17.77 -15.37 -5.63
N ASP A 130 18.06 -14.93 -6.85
CA ASP A 130 19.36 -14.42 -7.24
C ASP A 130 19.69 -13.14 -6.45
N ALA A 131 18.73 -12.23 -6.29
CA ALA A 131 18.90 -11.02 -5.47
C ALA A 131 19.14 -11.33 -3.99
N VAL A 132 18.54 -12.38 -3.45
CA VAL A 132 18.80 -12.85 -2.07
C VAL A 132 20.13 -13.59 -1.98
N ALA A 133 20.56 -14.28 -3.03
CA ALA A 133 21.85 -14.96 -3.10
C ALA A 133 23.03 -13.99 -3.26
N THR A 134 22.83 -12.83 -3.92
CA THR A 134 23.83 -11.77 -4.07
C THR A 134 23.85 -10.78 -2.90
N ASN A 135 22.99 -10.97 -1.88
CA ASN A 135 23.27 -10.40 -0.57
C ASN A 135 24.44 -11.19 0.03
N GLU A 136 25.64 -10.97 -0.52
CA GLU A 136 26.80 -10.92 0.36
C GLU A 136 26.40 -9.94 1.46
N ILE A 137 26.28 -10.50 2.66
CA ILE A 137 26.21 -9.74 3.90
C ILE A 137 27.32 -8.70 3.75
N VAL A 138 26.97 -7.43 3.58
CA VAL A 138 27.92 -6.36 3.80
C VAL A 138 28.43 -6.66 5.20
N PRO A 139 29.71 -7.04 5.39
CA PRO A 139 30.18 -7.39 6.72
C PRO A 139 29.84 -6.21 7.64
N ASP A 140 29.35 -6.49 8.85
CA ASP A 140 29.03 -5.48 9.88
C ASP A 140 30.16 -4.44 10.08
N ALA A 141 31.37 -4.74 9.61
CA ALA A 141 32.55 -3.90 9.59
C ALA A 141 32.44 -2.56 8.83
N TRP A 142 31.38 -2.29 8.05
CA TRP A 142 31.15 -0.95 7.44
C TRP A 142 30.13 -0.10 8.22
N ILE A 143 29.63 -0.58 9.36
CA ILE A 143 28.74 0.18 10.25
C ILE A 143 29.51 0.84 11.41
N GLU A 144 30.78 0.51 11.62
CA GLU A 144 31.56 1.08 12.75
C GLU A 144 31.94 2.56 12.56
N ASP A 145 31.91 3.07 11.33
CA ASP A 145 32.10 4.50 11.04
C ASP A 145 30.78 5.26 10.85
N ALA A 146 29.63 4.62 11.07
CA ALA A 146 28.36 5.33 11.14
C ALA A 146 28.35 6.13 12.45
N MET A 147 28.58 7.44 12.33
CA MET A 147 28.39 8.39 13.43
C MET A 147 27.08 8.05 14.19
N PRO A 148 27.11 7.90 15.52
CA PRO A 148 25.91 7.56 16.28
C PRO A 148 24.80 8.55 15.94
N MET A 149 23.59 8.06 15.64
CA MET A 149 22.43 8.91 15.30
C MET A 149 22.19 10.03 16.34
N ASP A 150 22.58 9.80 17.59
CA ASP A 150 22.47 10.77 18.69
C ASP A 150 23.36 12.02 18.45
N THR A 151 24.49 11.88 17.76
CA THR A 151 25.41 13.00 17.46
C THR A 151 24.86 13.94 16.39
N LEU A 152 24.01 13.44 15.48
CA LEU A 152 23.38 14.26 14.46
C LEU A 152 22.26 15.11 15.06
N ASP A 153 21.47 14.53 15.98
CA ASP A 153 20.43 15.25 16.69
C ASP A 153 21.03 16.34 17.60
N ASP A 154 22.17 16.09 18.25
CA ASP A 154 22.90 17.10 19.02
C ASP A 154 23.45 18.23 18.12
N LEU A 155 24.01 17.90 16.95
CA LEU A 155 24.53 18.90 16.00
C LEU A 155 23.42 19.76 15.39
N ILE A 156 22.25 19.14 15.13
CA ILE A 156 21.05 19.86 14.66
C ILE A 156 20.54 20.79 15.77
N LEU A 157 20.52 20.32 17.01
CA LEU A 157 20.07 21.13 18.15
C LEU A 157 20.99 22.32 18.39
N ASP A 158 22.31 22.12 18.32
CA ASP A 158 23.30 23.20 18.42
C ASP A 158 23.15 24.22 17.28
N PHE A 159 22.94 23.77 16.04
CA PHE A 159 22.71 24.67 14.91
C PHE A 159 21.43 25.52 15.08
N VAL A 160 20.35 24.90 15.54
CA VAL A 160 19.09 25.60 15.84
C VAL A 160 19.28 26.59 16.99
N LEU A 161 20.02 26.23 18.04
CA LEU A 161 20.32 27.12 19.17
C LEU A 161 21.23 28.28 18.77
N ILE A 162 22.23 28.06 17.92
CA ILE A 162 23.11 29.12 17.40
C ILE A 162 22.31 30.09 16.52
N SER A 163 21.41 29.60 15.66
CA SER A 163 20.58 30.45 14.80
C SER A 163 19.58 31.31 15.58
N THR A 164 19.09 30.83 16.72
CA THR A 164 18.15 31.55 17.58
C THR A 164 18.82 32.52 18.56
N THR A 165 20.09 32.28 18.92
CA THR A 165 20.86 33.14 19.84
C THR A 165 21.65 34.26 19.14
N THR A 166 22.03 34.07 17.87
CA THR A 166 22.82 35.08 17.11
C THR A 166 21.99 35.98 16.18
N GLY A 167 20.66 35.78 16.11
CA GLY A 167 19.76 36.72 15.44
C GLY A 167 20.00 36.94 13.94
N LEU A 168 20.54 35.95 13.23
CA LEU A 168 20.67 36.02 11.77
C LEU A 168 19.40 35.50 11.09
N VAL A 169 18.54 36.43 10.72
CA VAL A 169 17.33 36.20 9.92
C VAL A 169 17.77 35.81 8.51
N ALA A 170 17.63 34.54 8.13
CA ALA A 170 17.75 34.12 6.74
C ALA A 170 16.52 34.65 5.97
N SER A 171 16.72 35.66 5.14
CA SER A 171 15.73 36.19 4.20
C SER A 171 15.30 35.09 3.23
N GLY A 172 14.16 34.46 3.50
CA GLY A 172 13.53 33.49 2.61
C GLY A 172 12.70 34.22 1.55
N ASP A 173 13.28 34.47 0.38
CA ASP A 173 12.52 34.88 -0.79
C ASP A 173 11.61 33.72 -1.24
N SER A 174 10.31 33.98 -1.12
CA SER A 174 9.21 33.09 -1.47
C SER A 174 9.06 32.94 -2.98
N LEU A 175 9.65 31.89 -3.55
CA LEU A 175 9.41 31.44 -4.92
C LEU A 175 8.18 30.50 -4.98
N TYR A 176 6.99 31.05 -4.73
CA TYR A 176 5.70 30.50 -5.18
C TYR A 176 4.75 31.68 -5.44
N LYS A 177 5.06 32.45 -6.48
CA LYS A 177 4.07 33.18 -7.27
C LYS A 177 4.25 32.73 -8.71
N ASP A 178 3.13 32.56 -9.40
CA ASP A 178 2.97 32.24 -10.83
C ASP A 178 2.58 30.79 -11.16
N ILE A 179 1.36 30.43 -10.76
CA ILE A 179 0.45 29.66 -11.63
C ILE A 179 -0.89 30.40 -11.64
N ALA A 180 -1.09 31.20 -12.68
CA ALA A 180 -2.39 31.67 -13.14
C ALA A 180 -2.69 30.96 -14.47
#